data_AF-A0A328TY03-F1
#
_entry.id   AF-A0A328TY03-F1
#
_cell.length_a   1.000
_cell.length_b   1.000
_cell.length_c   1.000
_cell.angle_alpha   90.00
_cell.angle_beta   90.00
_cell.angle_gamma   90.00
#
_symmetry.space_group_name_H-M   'P 1'
#
loop_
_entity.id
_entity.type
_entity.pdbx_description
1 polymer ?
#
loop_
_entity_poly.entity_id
_entity_poly.type
_entity_poly.pdbx_seq_one_letter_code
_entity_poly.pdbx_strand_id
1 'polypeptide(L)'
;MYLQKSKLMLSLTLLSALIFTIHSIVAAAPSAAVKVKTSSFNMVFDGKRLLLPDGQYVFAVKGTSYVPLRFVSYALQKSVYWDAKTLKVTVSNPSKQEAVVLKDYLTNLIAYGNQASAKGGVTIQLTPKAVKFVVNGKAKALSNGQAGYIVNGTLYVPVRFLSEAVGTAIQWDAVKKQVSAESAAYQAEQGKPGTGAGNGNTGGSNGGSNGGSNGGGGGGVITKPSYESITANAESRLTALQNSCQSALMDIGIQYISTDDAKLKETLKNKGYAQLDACTAKFNTIVSETETQLKSNGYSTDIIAEYRKEFNEQVEAGREIMKGMA
;
A
#
# COMPACT_ATOMS: atom_id res chain seq x y z
N MET A 1 7.26 12.55 40.57
CA MET A 1 6.32 13.49 39.93
C MET A 1 5.52 12.68 38.90
N TYR A 2 4.38 12.16 39.35
CA TYR A 2 3.42 11.36 38.58
C TYR A 2 2.51 12.31 37.78
N LEU A 3 2.15 11.99 36.54
CA LEU A 3 0.97 12.47 35.78
C LEU A 3 1.03 11.81 34.38
N GLN A 4 0.02 11.19 33.79
CA GLN A 4 -1.25 10.62 34.23
C GLN A 4 -1.71 9.72 33.06
N LYS A 5 -2.11 8.47 33.35
CA LYS A 5 -2.70 7.56 32.36
C LYS A 5 -4.10 8.04 31.99
N SER A 6 -4.36 8.40 30.74
CA SER A 6 -5.73 8.66 30.27
C SER A 6 -6.34 7.37 29.73
N LYS A 7 -7.17 6.74 30.56
CA LYS A 7 -8.18 5.76 30.13
C LYS A 7 -9.32 6.54 29.49
N LEU A 8 -9.55 6.39 28.18
CA LEU A 8 -10.83 6.79 27.60
C LEU A 8 -11.73 5.56 27.52
N MET A 9 -12.51 5.36 28.60
CA MET A 9 -13.74 4.57 28.54
C MET A 9 -14.72 5.28 27.61
N LEU A 10 -15.28 4.58 26.62
CA LEU A 10 -16.47 5.06 25.91
C LEU A 10 -17.67 4.22 26.34
N SER A 11 -18.53 4.92 27.07
CA SER A 11 -19.82 4.59 27.64
C SER A 11 -20.75 3.75 26.74
N LEU A 12 -21.34 2.74 27.38
CA LEU A 12 -22.61 2.11 27.03
C LEU A 12 -23.75 3.09 27.35
N THR A 13 -24.58 3.45 26.37
CA THR A 13 -25.97 3.87 26.58
C THR A 13 -26.88 3.24 25.54
N LEU A 14 -28.05 2.86 26.03
CA LEU A 14 -29.01 1.88 25.53
C LEU A 14 -30.11 2.56 24.68
N LEU A 15 -30.47 1.89 23.58
CA LEU A 15 -31.83 1.68 23.03
C LEU A 15 -32.84 2.85 22.96
N SER A 16 -33.24 3.24 21.72
CA SER A 16 -34.66 3.44 21.38
C SER A 16 -34.87 3.38 19.86
N ALA A 17 -36.08 2.97 19.48
CA ALA A 17 -36.51 2.34 18.25
C ALA A 17 -36.70 3.25 17.01
N LEU A 18 -36.86 2.55 15.88
CA LEU A 18 -37.79 2.84 14.77
C LEU A 18 -37.23 3.62 13.56
N ILE A 19 -36.96 2.90 12.47
CA ILE A 19 -37.84 2.79 11.28
C ILE A 19 -37.14 1.88 10.26
N PHE A 20 -37.75 0.73 9.97
CA PHE A 20 -37.39 -0.15 8.85
C PHE A 20 -37.88 0.51 7.55
N THR A 21 -37.01 1.22 6.84
CA THR A 21 -37.17 1.37 5.38
C THR A 21 -36.39 0.26 4.71
N ILE A 22 -37.13 -0.70 4.15
CA ILE A 22 -36.61 -1.75 3.28
C ILE A 22 -36.08 -1.06 2.02
N HIS A 23 -34.82 -0.64 2.04
CA HIS A 23 -34.12 -0.38 0.79
C HIS A 23 -33.80 -1.75 0.22
N SER A 24 -34.34 -2.04 -0.96
CA SER A 24 -33.91 -3.15 -1.79
C SER A 24 -32.40 -3.06 -1.94
N ILE A 25 -31.66 -3.85 -1.16
CA ILE A 25 -30.27 -4.09 -1.41
C ILE A 25 -30.28 -4.95 -2.67
N VAL A 26 -30.15 -4.29 -3.82
CA VAL A 26 -29.68 -4.99 -5.02
C VAL A 26 -28.33 -5.54 -4.62
N ALA A 27 -28.29 -6.83 -4.27
CA ALA A 27 -27.06 -7.57 -4.14
C ALA A 27 -26.41 -7.53 -5.51
N ALA A 28 -25.44 -6.62 -5.68
CA ALA A 28 -24.58 -6.63 -6.85
C ALA A 28 -23.98 -8.04 -6.92
N ALA A 29 -24.28 -8.76 -8.01
CA ALA A 29 -23.72 -10.08 -8.25
C ALA A 29 -22.20 -10.03 -7.99
N PRO A 30 -21.61 -11.04 -7.33
CA PRO A 30 -20.19 -11.05 -7.04
C PRO A 30 -19.45 -10.88 -8.36
N SER A 31 -18.77 -9.74 -8.53
CA SER A 31 -17.96 -9.51 -9.73
C SER A 31 -16.95 -10.63 -9.82
N ALA A 32 -17.03 -11.43 -10.89
CA ALA A 32 -16.17 -12.58 -11.11
C ALA A 32 -14.69 -12.21 -10.92
N ALA A 33 -13.96 -13.06 -10.20
CA ALA A 33 -12.55 -12.87 -9.97
C ALA A 33 -11.78 -12.95 -11.30
N VAL A 34 -10.96 -11.95 -11.59
CA VAL A 34 -10.19 -11.85 -12.84
C VAL A 34 -8.75 -12.26 -12.58
N LYS A 35 -8.22 -13.25 -13.30
CA LYS A 35 -6.79 -13.59 -13.25
C LYS A 35 -6.03 -12.77 -14.27
N VAL A 36 -4.92 -12.15 -13.86
CA VAL A 36 -4.02 -11.42 -14.77
C VAL A 36 -2.57 -11.78 -14.53
N LYS A 37 -1.74 -11.62 -15.56
CA LYS A 37 -0.28 -11.67 -15.41
C LYS A 37 0.27 -10.27 -15.16
N THR A 38 1.17 -10.17 -14.21
CA THR A 38 1.92 -8.95 -13.90
C THR A 38 2.93 -8.64 -14.99
N SER A 39 3.28 -7.37 -15.12
CA SER A 39 4.19 -6.87 -16.14
C SER A 39 5.48 -6.35 -15.51
N SER A 40 6.61 -6.59 -16.18
CA SER A 40 7.88 -5.98 -15.80
C SER A 40 7.93 -4.55 -16.34
N PHE A 41 8.16 -3.58 -15.45
CA PHE A 41 8.24 -2.15 -15.77
C PHE A 41 9.29 -1.46 -14.90
N ASN A 42 9.97 -0.47 -15.46
CA ASN A 42 10.75 0.53 -14.75
C ASN A 42 9.81 1.54 -14.08
N MET A 43 10.07 1.87 -12.81
CA MET A 43 9.32 2.89 -12.07
C MET A 43 10.26 4.08 -11.87
N VAL A 44 10.09 5.18 -12.62
CA VAL A 44 11.02 6.31 -12.62
C VAL A 44 10.32 7.57 -12.11
N PHE A 45 10.68 8.01 -10.91
CA PHE A 45 10.07 9.18 -10.28
C PHE A 45 11.15 10.14 -9.82
N ASP A 46 10.96 11.44 -10.09
CA ASP A 46 11.92 12.50 -9.73
C ASP A 46 13.34 12.18 -10.23
N GLY A 47 13.44 11.66 -11.46
CA GLY A 47 14.67 11.21 -12.10
C GLY A 47 15.29 9.93 -11.53
N LYS A 48 14.71 9.34 -10.47
CA LYS A 48 15.22 8.13 -9.81
C LYS A 48 14.40 6.92 -10.20
N ARG A 49 15.09 5.81 -10.47
CA ARG A 49 14.43 4.52 -10.69
C ARG A 49 14.20 3.83 -9.35
N LEU A 50 12.96 3.50 -9.05
CA LEU A 50 12.51 2.97 -7.76
C LEU A 50 12.08 1.50 -7.89
N LEU A 51 12.31 0.71 -6.85
CA LEU A 51 11.83 -0.66 -6.72
C LEU A 51 10.43 -0.66 -6.09
N LEU A 52 9.53 -1.47 -6.65
CA LEU A 52 8.30 -1.79 -5.95
C LEU A 52 8.63 -2.67 -4.73
N PRO A 53 7.99 -2.42 -3.57
CA PRO A 53 8.06 -3.33 -2.44
C PRO A 53 7.62 -4.75 -2.82
N ASP A 54 8.16 -5.75 -2.13
CA ASP A 54 7.81 -7.14 -2.40
C ASP A 54 6.30 -7.39 -2.29
N GLY A 55 5.77 -8.19 -3.22
CA GLY A 55 4.34 -8.46 -3.33
C GLY A 55 3.53 -7.34 -4.00
N GLN A 56 4.17 -6.25 -4.45
CA GLN A 56 3.55 -5.22 -5.28
C GLN A 56 3.93 -5.37 -6.76
N TYR A 57 2.98 -5.05 -7.63
CA TYR A 57 3.12 -5.29 -9.07
C TYR A 57 2.55 -4.14 -9.90
N VAL A 58 2.80 -4.18 -11.21
CA VAL A 58 1.97 -3.47 -12.18
C VAL A 58 1.36 -4.48 -13.15
N PHE A 59 0.16 -4.18 -13.63
CA PHE A 59 -0.57 -5.06 -14.53
C PHE A 59 -1.59 -4.26 -15.35
N ALA A 60 -2.19 -4.91 -16.35
CA ALA A 60 -3.28 -4.33 -17.13
C ALA A 60 -4.53 -5.19 -17.03
N VAL A 61 -5.69 -4.55 -16.95
CA VAL A 61 -7.01 -5.19 -17.02
C VAL A 61 -7.77 -4.56 -18.18
N LYS A 62 -8.13 -5.34 -19.21
CA LYS A 62 -8.89 -4.88 -20.39
C LYS A 62 -8.29 -3.58 -21.00
N GLY A 63 -6.97 -3.53 -21.17
CA GLY A 63 -6.27 -2.37 -21.72
C GLY A 63 -6.06 -1.19 -20.76
N THR A 64 -6.59 -1.25 -19.54
CA THR A 64 -6.33 -0.24 -18.49
C THR A 64 -5.14 -0.67 -17.63
N SER A 65 -4.12 0.17 -17.52
CA SER A 65 -2.95 -0.07 -16.66
C SER A 65 -3.22 0.29 -15.20
N TYR A 66 -2.79 -0.57 -14.28
CA TYR A 66 -2.98 -0.46 -12.84
C TYR A 66 -1.64 -0.39 -12.11
N VAL A 67 -1.59 0.45 -11.08
CA VAL A 67 -0.42 0.67 -10.22
C VAL A 67 -0.81 0.65 -8.74
N PRO A 68 0.13 0.35 -7.82
CA PRO A 68 -0.11 0.44 -6.39
C PRO A 68 -0.31 1.91 -5.98
N LEU A 69 -1.51 2.25 -5.51
CA LEU A 69 -1.89 3.63 -5.21
C LEU A 69 -0.95 4.28 -4.20
N ARG A 70 -0.63 3.57 -3.10
CA ARG A 70 0.21 4.11 -2.03
C ARG A 70 1.63 4.38 -2.51
N PHE A 71 2.27 3.41 -3.16
CA PHE A 71 3.64 3.58 -3.67
C PHE A 71 3.73 4.75 -4.64
N VAL A 72 2.85 4.82 -5.63
CA VAL A 72 2.92 5.91 -6.63
C VAL A 72 2.58 7.26 -6.01
N SER A 73 1.66 7.32 -5.04
CA SER A 73 1.39 8.56 -4.30
C SER A 73 2.60 9.01 -3.48
N TYR A 74 3.30 8.07 -2.83
CA TYR A 74 4.53 8.36 -2.08
C TYR A 74 5.63 8.84 -3.01
N ALA A 75 5.81 8.21 -4.17
CA ALA A 75 6.76 8.63 -5.19
C ALA A 75 6.44 10.02 -5.78
N LEU A 76 5.19 10.45 -5.68
CA LEU A 76 4.73 11.82 -5.99
C LEU A 76 4.76 12.76 -4.77
N GLN A 77 5.40 12.34 -3.69
CA GLN A 77 5.55 13.05 -2.41
C GLN A 77 4.20 13.44 -1.78
N LYS A 78 3.21 12.52 -1.83
CA LYS A 78 1.90 12.64 -1.18
C LYS A 78 1.78 11.68 0.00
N SER A 79 1.09 12.09 1.07
CA SER A 79 0.71 11.19 2.16
C SER A 79 -0.54 10.39 1.80
N VAL A 80 -0.64 9.17 2.36
CA VAL A 80 -1.76 8.25 2.10
C VAL A 80 -2.24 7.61 3.40
N TYR A 81 -3.46 7.97 3.80
CA TYR A 81 -4.15 7.40 4.94
C TYR A 81 -5.23 6.40 4.48
N TRP A 82 -5.32 5.26 5.17
CA TRP A 82 -6.32 4.23 4.92
C TRP A 82 -7.24 4.09 6.13
N ASP A 83 -8.55 4.19 5.90
CA ASP A 83 -9.59 3.86 6.86
C ASP A 83 -10.26 2.55 6.43
N ALA A 84 -9.93 1.48 7.14
CA ALA A 84 -10.43 0.13 6.86
C ALA A 84 -11.93 0.00 7.17
N LYS A 85 -12.46 0.72 8.16
CA LYS A 85 -13.87 0.62 8.58
C LYS A 85 -14.79 1.17 7.50
N THR A 86 -14.36 2.25 6.84
CA THR A 86 -15.16 2.89 5.78
C THR A 86 -14.68 2.58 4.36
N LEU A 87 -13.67 1.70 4.21
CA LEU A 87 -12.97 1.39 2.97
C LEU A 87 -12.61 2.68 2.20
N LYS A 88 -11.99 3.62 2.90
CA LYS A 88 -11.71 4.97 2.40
C LYS A 88 -10.21 5.23 2.40
N VAL A 89 -9.70 5.65 1.25
CA VAL A 89 -8.34 6.15 1.12
C VAL A 89 -8.34 7.67 1.01
N THR A 90 -7.46 8.31 1.78
CA THR A 90 -7.24 9.75 1.73
C THR A 90 -5.82 10.02 1.26
N VAL A 91 -5.68 10.79 0.19
CA VAL A 91 -4.39 11.24 -0.36
C VAL A 91 -4.29 12.75 -0.19
N SER A 92 -3.19 13.24 0.37
CA SER A 92 -3.02 14.66 0.68
C SER A 92 -1.56 15.08 0.58
N ASN A 93 -1.31 16.39 0.71
CA ASN A 93 0.04 16.86 0.97
C ASN A 93 0.48 16.37 2.35
N PRO A 94 1.73 15.86 2.48
CA PRO A 94 2.27 15.47 3.77
C PRO A 94 2.55 16.70 4.64
N SER A 95 2.51 16.52 5.95
CA SER A 95 3.18 17.41 6.91
C SER A 95 4.70 17.41 6.68
N LYS A 96 5.43 18.34 7.32
CA LYS A 96 6.90 18.39 7.19
C LYS A 96 7.55 17.09 7.66
N GLN A 97 7.05 16.50 8.74
CA GLN A 97 7.54 15.24 9.30
C GLN A 97 7.26 14.07 8.36
N GLU A 98 6.03 13.96 7.85
CA GLU A 98 5.68 12.93 6.86
C GLU A 98 6.51 13.07 5.58
N ALA A 99 6.81 14.29 5.14
CA ALA A 99 7.64 14.52 3.95
C ALA A 99 9.07 13.99 4.12
N VAL A 100 9.66 14.15 5.31
CA VAL A 100 10.97 13.57 5.65
C VAL A 100 10.91 12.04 5.60
N VAL A 101 9.93 11.45 6.28
CA VAL A 101 9.74 9.98 6.31
C VAL A 101 9.53 9.41 4.90
N LEU A 102 8.77 10.12 4.05
CA LEU A 102 8.56 9.72 2.66
C LEU A 102 9.87 9.77 1.85
N LYS A 103 10.67 10.82 2.02
CA LYS A 103 11.95 10.96 1.30
C LYS A 103 12.92 9.84 1.66
N ASP A 104 12.95 9.46 2.94
CA ASP A 104 13.77 8.33 3.42
C ASP A 104 13.26 6.99 2.86
N TYR A 105 11.94 6.76 2.94
CA TYR A 105 11.29 5.58 2.35
C TYR A 105 11.65 5.42 0.87
N LEU A 106 11.55 6.47 0.07
CA LEU A 106 11.88 6.44 -1.36
C LEU A 106 13.36 6.24 -1.63
N THR A 107 14.24 6.77 -0.77
CA THR A 107 15.69 6.61 -0.91
C THR A 107 16.10 5.15 -0.76
N ASN A 108 15.46 4.41 0.15
CA ASN A 108 15.69 2.97 0.33
C ASN A 108 15.17 2.09 -0.82
N LEU A 109 14.37 2.67 -1.73
CA LEU A 109 13.84 1.96 -2.89
C LEU A 109 14.60 2.28 -4.17
N ILE A 110 15.66 3.08 -4.14
CA ILE A 110 16.44 3.38 -5.35
C ILE A 110 17.04 2.08 -5.90
N ALA A 111 16.75 1.80 -7.16
CA ALA A 111 17.20 0.61 -7.87
C ALA A 111 18.61 0.81 -8.43
N TYR A 112 19.53 -0.11 -8.12
CA TYR A 112 20.90 -0.11 -8.64
C TYR A 112 21.08 -1.18 -9.72
N GLY A 113 22.00 -0.95 -10.67
CA GLY A 113 22.29 -1.88 -11.76
C GLY A 113 21.05 -2.36 -12.52
N ASN A 114 20.98 -3.65 -12.83
CA ASN A 114 19.89 -4.23 -13.65
C ASN A 114 18.69 -4.75 -12.84
N GLN A 115 18.49 -4.30 -11.59
CA GLN A 115 17.36 -4.73 -10.77
C GLN A 115 16.02 -4.36 -11.42
N ALA A 116 15.08 -5.29 -11.58
CA ALA A 116 13.75 -4.97 -12.11
C ALA A 116 12.94 -4.14 -11.10
N SER A 117 12.47 -2.95 -11.48
CA SER A 117 11.65 -2.09 -10.62
C SER A 117 10.32 -2.75 -10.23
N ALA A 118 9.54 -3.18 -11.22
CA ALA A 118 8.36 -4.00 -11.02
C ALA A 118 8.63 -5.39 -11.61
N LYS A 119 8.38 -6.45 -10.82
CA LYS A 119 8.55 -7.84 -11.26
C LYS A 119 7.35 -8.25 -12.15
N GLY A 120 7.62 -8.89 -13.28
CA GLY A 120 6.60 -9.42 -14.20
C GLY A 120 6.42 -10.93 -14.12
N GLY A 121 5.39 -11.45 -14.79
CA GLY A 121 5.18 -12.89 -14.97
C GLY A 121 4.44 -13.62 -13.83
N VAL A 122 4.24 -12.95 -12.69
CA VAL A 122 3.42 -13.47 -11.58
C VAL A 122 1.95 -13.44 -11.96
N THR A 123 1.22 -14.54 -11.73
CA THR A 123 -0.25 -14.58 -11.91
C THR A 123 -0.93 -14.17 -10.61
N ILE A 124 -1.81 -13.18 -10.67
CA ILE A 124 -2.56 -12.69 -9.51
C ILE A 124 -4.07 -12.75 -9.78
N GLN A 125 -4.85 -12.93 -8.73
CA GLN A 125 -6.31 -12.91 -8.77
C GLN A 125 -6.82 -11.55 -8.29
N LEU A 126 -7.68 -10.93 -9.09
CA LEU A 126 -8.24 -9.62 -8.85
C LEU A 126 -9.72 -9.74 -8.49
N THR A 127 -10.08 -9.16 -7.35
CA THR A 127 -11.47 -9.00 -6.93
C THR A 127 -11.74 -7.51 -6.77
N PRO A 128 -12.70 -6.93 -7.51
CA PRO A 128 -13.09 -5.53 -7.34
C PRO A 128 -13.47 -5.20 -5.90
N LYS A 129 -13.06 -4.03 -5.44
CA LYS A 129 -13.44 -3.47 -4.14
C LYS A 129 -13.98 -2.06 -4.33
N ALA A 130 -15.13 -1.79 -3.72
CA ALA A 130 -15.72 -0.46 -3.67
C ALA A 130 -14.97 0.38 -2.63
N VAL A 131 -13.95 1.10 -3.09
CA VAL A 131 -13.13 1.99 -2.26
C VAL A 131 -13.56 3.44 -2.47
N LYS A 132 -13.70 4.20 -1.38
CA LYS A 132 -13.95 5.64 -1.42
C LYS A 132 -12.61 6.38 -1.52
N PHE A 133 -12.48 7.30 -2.46
CA PHE A 133 -11.25 8.08 -2.64
C PHE A 133 -11.49 9.54 -2.26
N VAL A 134 -10.64 10.08 -1.40
CA VAL A 134 -10.59 11.51 -1.09
C VAL A 134 -9.18 11.99 -1.42
N VAL A 135 -9.04 12.95 -2.32
CA VAL A 135 -7.73 13.51 -2.69
C VAL A 135 -7.75 15.03 -2.52
N ASN A 136 -6.82 15.54 -1.71
CA ASN A 136 -6.74 16.96 -1.33
C ASN A 136 -8.10 17.50 -0.84
N GLY A 137 -8.77 16.73 0.03
CA GLY A 137 -10.08 17.09 0.62
C GLY A 137 -11.29 16.92 -0.32
N LYS A 138 -11.09 16.54 -1.59
CA LYS A 138 -12.17 16.36 -2.56
C LYS A 138 -12.45 14.88 -2.82
N ALA A 139 -13.73 14.50 -2.84
CA ALA A 139 -14.12 13.16 -3.26
C ALA A 139 -13.74 12.92 -4.73
N LYS A 140 -13.19 11.75 -5.02
CA LYS A 140 -12.81 11.30 -6.36
C LYS A 140 -13.47 9.95 -6.61
N ALA A 141 -13.88 9.72 -7.85
CA ALA A 141 -14.50 8.48 -8.28
C ALA A 141 -13.71 7.90 -9.46
N LEU A 142 -13.66 6.56 -9.52
CA LEU A 142 -13.15 5.85 -10.68
C LEU A 142 -14.11 6.04 -11.86
N SER A 143 -13.58 6.08 -13.08
CA SER A 143 -14.41 6.17 -14.28
C SER A 143 -15.31 4.94 -14.43
N ASN A 144 -16.43 5.11 -15.13
CA ASN A 144 -17.41 4.05 -15.30
C ASN A 144 -16.76 2.77 -15.90
N GLY A 145 -17.05 1.61 -15.31
CA GLY A 145 -16.47 0.32 -15.70
C GLY A 145 -15.05 0.04 -15.17
N GLN A 146 -14.43 0.95 -14.41
CA GLN A 146 -13.18 0.72 -13.69
C GLN A 146 -13.44 0.39 -12.22
N ALA A 147 -12.51 -0.35 -11.60
CA ALA A 147 -12.61 -0.75 -10.20
C ALA A 147 -11.27 -0.61 -9.48
N GLY A 148 -11.32 -0.39 -8.17
CA GLY A 148 -10.15 -0.59 -7.32
C GLY A 148 -9.97 -2.08 -7.05
N TYR A 149 -8.73 -2.55 -6.98
CA TYR A 149 -8.41 -3.93 -6.60
C TYR A 149 -7.55 -3.92 -5.35
N ILE A 150 -7.85 -4.80 -4.39
CA ILE A 150 -6.96 -5.05 -3.26
C ILE A 150 -6.34 -6.43 -3.45
N VAL A 151 -5.03 -6.48 -3.63
CA VAL A 151 -4.26 -7.72 -3.79
C VAL A 151 -3.15 -7.71 -2.76
N ASN A 152 -3.07 -8.74 -1.91
CA ASN A 152 -2.09 -8.85 -0.83
C ASN A 152 -2.00 -7.58 0.05
N GLY A 153 -3.15 -7.01 0.43
CA GLY A 153 -3.22 -5.78 1.24
C GLY A 153 -2.81 -4.49 0.51
N THR A 154 -2.48 -4.56 -0.78
CA THR A 154 -2.12 -3.40 -1.60
C THR A 154 -3.32 -2.98 -2.45
N LEU A 155 -3.68 -1.69 -2.39
CA LEU A 155 -4.71 -1.09 -3.23
C LEU A 155 -4.13 -0.68 -4.59
N TYR A 156 -4.74 -1.15 -5.67
CA TYR A 156 -4.41 -0.86 -7.04
C TYR A 156 -5.51 -0.04 -7.71
N VAL A 157 -5.10 0.96 -8.47
CA VAL A 157 -6.00 1.85 -9.21
C VAL A 157 -5.49 2.09 -10.63
N PRO A 158 -6.37 2.50 -11.57
CA PRO A 158 -5.95 2.92 -12.89
C PRO A 158 -4.94 4.08 -12.82
N VAL A 159 -3.87 4.00 -13.62
CA VAL A 159 -2.84 5.05 -13.70
C VAL A 159 -3.45 6.41 -14.02
N ARG A 160 -4.38 6.46 -15.00
CA ARG A 160 -5.07 7.68 -15.40
C ARG A 160 -5.86 8.31 -14.25
N PHE A 161 -6.65 7.51 -13.53
CA PHE A 161 -7.37 7.99 -12.35
C PHE A 161 -6.43 8.62 -11.33
N LEU A 162 -5.33 7.93 -11.00
CA LEU A 162 -4.38 8.45 -10.01
C LEU A 162 -3.76 9.76 -10.48
N SER A 163 -3.36 9.85 -11.76
CA SER A 163 -2.80 11.06 -12.37
C SER A 163 -3.76 12.25 -12.28
N GLU A 164 -5.03 12.06 -12.65
CA GLU A 164 -6.07 13.09 -12.57
C GLU A 164 -6.43 13.46 -11.13
N ALA A 165 -6.42 12.48 -10.23
CA ALA A 165 -6.79 12.70 -8.83
C ALA A 165 -5.74 13.56 -8.11
N VAL A 166 -4.45 13.26 -8.30
CA VAL A 166 -3.34 13.98 -7.64
C VAL A 166 -2.90 15.24 -8.39
N GLY A 167 -3.30 15.39 -9.65
CA GLY A 167 -2.96 16.55 -10.49
C GLY A 167 -1.53 16.51 -11.06
N THR A 168 -0.92 15.34 -11.14
CA THR A 168 0.42 15.15 -11.72
C THR A 168 0.32 14.16 -12.88
N ALA A 169 0.90 14.52 -14.02
CA ALA A 169 0.94 13.64 -15.19
C ALA A 169 1.80 12.41 -14.88
N ILE A 170 1.17 11.23 -14.88
CA ILE A 170 1.86 9.95 -14.75
C ILE A 170 1.93 9.32 -16.14
N GLN A 171 3.14 9.27 -16.69
CA GLN A 171 3.40 8.73 -18.02
C GLN A 171 3.51 7.22 -17.96
N TRP A 172 2.83 6.54 -18.88
CA TRP A 172 2.96 5.11 -19.12
C TRP A 172 3.52 4.87 -20.52
N ASP A 173 4.78 4.47 -20.59
CA ASP A 173 5.46 4.12 -21.84
C ASP A 173 5.54 2.59 -21.97
N ALA A 174 4.69 2.03 -22.83
CA ALA A 174 4.62 0.58 -23.02
C ALA A 174 5.80 0.03 -23.84
N VAL A 175 6.51 0.87 -24.60
CA VAL A 175 7.66 0.50 -25.44
C VAL A 175 8.90 0.42 -24.56
N LYS A 176 9.16 1.46 -23.77
CA LYS A 176 10.26 1.50 -22.79
C LYS A 176 9.98 0.67 -21.54
N LYS A 177 8.76 0.13 -21.41
CA LYS A 177 8.26 -0.54 -20.20
C LYS A 177 8.52 0.34 -18.98
N GLN A 178 8.03 1.57 -19.00
CA GLN A 178 8.31 2.55 -17.96
C GLN A 178 7.04 3.26 -17.50
N VAL A 179 6.91 3.39 -16.18
CA VAL A 179 6.00 4.35 -15.54
C VAL A 179 6.85 5.49 -15.01
N SER A 180 6.51 6.73 -15.34
CA SER A 180 7.28 7.87 -14.84
C SER A 180 6.46 9.12 -14.54
N ALA A 181 6.88 9.85 -13.53
CA ALA A 181 6.32 11.16 -13.19
C ALA A 181 7.34 12.00 -12.42
N GLU A 182 7.14 13.31 -12.43
CA GLU A 182 7.92 14.26 -11.64
C GLU A 182 6.96 14.94 -10.66
N SER A 183 7.27 14.86 -9.37
CA SER A 183 6.50 15.47 -8.30
C SER A 183 6.57 17.00 -8.40
N ALA A 184 5.53 17.68 -7.90
CA ALA A 184 5.49 19.14 -7.93
C ALA A 184 6.67 19.77 -7.16
N ALA A 185 7.12 19.14 -6.08
CA ALA A 185 8.28 19.58 -5.31
C ALA A 185 9.58 19.46 -6.12
N TYR A 186 9.78 18.34 -6.82
CA TYR A 186 10.94 18.15 -7.68
C TYR A 186 10.97 19.17 -8.83
N GLN A 187 9.84 19.43 -9.47
CA GLN A 187 9.75 20.47 -10.51
C GLN A 187 10.15 21.85 -10.00
N ALA A 188 9.69 22.20 -8.79
CA ALA A 188 10.03 23.47 -8.15
C ALA A 188 11.53 23.58 -7.82
N GLU A 189 12.15 22.50 -7.35
CA GLU A 189 13.60 22.43 -7.08
C GLU A 189 14.45 22.57 -8.35
N GLN A 190 13.95 22.09 -9.50
CA GLN A 190 14.64 22.15 -10.79
C GLN A 190 14.43 23.48 -11.54
N GLY A 191 13.77 24.47 -10.94
CA GLY A 191 13.52 25.77 -11.56
C GLY A 191 12.55 25.75 -12.74
N LYS A 192 11.79 24.66 -12.92
CA LYS A 192 10.78 24.53 -13.98
C LYS A 192 9.45 25.12 -13.48
N PRO A 193 8.83 26.10 -14.19
CA PRO A 193 7.52 26.59 -13.82
C PRO A 193 6.50 25.45 -13.92
N GLY A 194 5.76 25.19 -12.84
CA GLY A 194 4.76 24.13 -12.80
C GLY A 194 3.69 24.34 -13.87
N THR A 195 3.67 23.51 -14.90
CA THR A 195 2.58 23.43 -15.86
C THR A 195 1.45 22.58 -15.30
N GLY A 196 0.69 23.16 -14.39
CA GLY A 196 -0.65 22.68 -14.09
C GLY A 196 -1.59 23.07 -15.22
N ALA A 197 -1.83 22.18 -16.18
CA ALA A 197 -3.04 22.13 -16.99
C ALA A 197 -3.05 20.85 -17.82
N GLY A 198 -3.95 19.93 -17.48
CA GLY A 198 -4.28 18.84 -18.39
C GLY A 198 -5.02 19.40 -19.60
N ASN A 199 -4.58 19.01 -20.79
CA ASN A 199 -5.49 18.77 -21.89
C ASN A 199 -4.91 17.63 -22.74
N GLY A 200 -5.67 16.57 -22.91
CA GLY A 200 -5.29 15.47 -23.80
C GLY A 200 -5.52 15.87 -25.25
N ASN A 201 -4.54 15.61 -26.12
CA ASN A 201 -4.85 15.16 -27.48
C ASN A 201 -3.65 14.42 -28.09
N THR A 202 -3.98 13.38 -28.84
CA THR A 202 -3.13 12.49 -29.63
C THR A 202 -2.57 13.17 -30.89
N GLY A 203 -1.35 12.79 -31.31
CA GLY A 203 -0.96 12.82 -32.73
C GLY A 203 0.47 13.29 -33.05
N GLY A 204 1.29 12.36 -33.59
CA GLY A 204 2.03 12.59 -34.85
C GLY A 204 3.40 13.31 -34.84
N SER A 205 4.43 12.51 -35.13
CA SER A 205 5.61 12.79 -35.98
C SER A 205 6.68 13.84 -35.62
N ASN A 206 7.87 13.29 -35.36
CA ASN A 206 9.17 13.51 -36.02
C ASN A 206 9.68 14.95 -36.30
N GLY A 207 10.84 15.25 -35.73
CA GLY A 207 11.67 16.41 -36.07
C GLY A 207 12.87 16.49 -35.14
N GLY A 208 14.02 15.95 -35.55
CA GLY A 208 15.25 15.99 -34.77
C GLY A 208 15.88 17.39 -34.75
N SER A 209 16.68 17.68 -33.73
CA SER A 209 18.08 18.00 -33.94
C SER A 209 18.87 18.03 -32.63
N ASN A 210 20.16 17.84 -32.85
CA ASN A 210 21.26 17.63 -31.93
C ASN A 210 21.55 18.85 -31.04
N GLY A 211 21.97 18.61 -29.80
CA GLY A 211 22.40 19.64 -28.86
C GLY A 211 22.98 19.00 -27.61
N GLY A 212 24.22 18.52 -27.71
CA GLY A 212 24.94 17.96 -26.58
C GLY A 212 25.24 19.01 -25.51
N SER A 213 25.12 18.60 -24.24
CA SER A 213 25.96 19.15 -23.19
C SER A 213 26.20 18.09 -22.11
N ASN A 214 27.46 18.04 -21.70
CA ASN A 214 28.11 17.03 -20.89
C ASN A 214 28.02 17.39 -19.40
N GLY A 215 28.00 16.38 -18.54
CA GLY A 215 28.62 16.44 -17.21
C GLY A 215 27.76 16.91 -16.03
N GLY A 216 27.53 16.02 -15.07
CA GLY A 216 26.97 16.36 -13.77
C GLY A 216 26.68 15.17 -12.87
N GLY A 217 27.64 14.26 -12.70
CA GLY A 217 27.56 13.20 -11.70
C GLY A 217 27.65 13.76 -10.29
N GLY A 218 26.50 14.01 -9.67
CA GLY A 218 26.39 14.38 -8.26
C GLY A 218 26.39 13.12 -7.39
N GLY A 219 27.54 12.81 -6.79
CA GLY A 219 27.65 11.82 -5.71
C GLY A 219 26.76 12.24 -4.54
N GLY A 220 25.63 11.56 -4.39
CA GLY A 220 24.75 11.72 -3.24
C GLY A 220 25.44 11.19 -1.98
N VAL A 221 25.62 12.07 -1.01
CA VAL A 221 26.01 11.70 0.36
C VAL A 221 25.04 10.61 0.84
N ILE A 222 25.56 9.42 1.15
CA ILE A 222 24.79 8.36 1.80
C ILE A 222 24.53 8.82 3.24
N THR A 223 23.42 9.52 3.45
CA THR A 223 22.99 9.91 4.79
C THR A 223 22.41 8.68 5.49
N LYS A 224 23.02 8.34 6.63
CA LYS A 224 22.59 7.29 7.57
C LYS A 224 21.06 7.35 7.83
N PRO A 225 20.30 6.26 7.68
CA PRO A 225 18.85 6.25 7.96
C PRO A 225 18.55 6.74 9.38
N SER A 226 17.47 7.49 9.58
CA SER A 226 17.02 7.96 10.91
C SER A 226 16.32 6.85 11.70
N TYR A 227 16.29 6.95 13.03
CA TYR A 227 15.55 6.00 13.89
C TYR A 227 14.07 5.93 13.50
N GLU A 228 13.47 7.10 13.25
CA GLU A 228 12.07 7.26 12.87
C GLU A 228 11.77 6.63 11.51
N SER A 229 12.69 6.70 10.55
CA SER A 229 12.51 6.07 9.23
C SER A 229 12.56 4.55 9.29
N ILE A 230 13.47 3.99 10.10
CA ILE A 230 13.61 2.54 10.29
C ILE A 230 12.35 1.99 10.98
N THR A 231 11.88 2.69 12.02
CA THR A 231 10.68 2.29 12.77
C THR A 231 9.40 2.49 11.96
N ALA A 232 9.23 3.58 11.22
CA ALA A 232 8.06 3.78 10.35
C ALA A 232 7.98 2.75 9.20
N ASN A 233 9.13 2.34 8.64
CA ASN A 233 9.18 1.24 7.67
C ASN A 233 8.70 -0.07 8.30
N ALA A 234 9.19 -0.38 9.51
CA ALA A 234 8.77 -1.54 10.27
C ALA A 234 7.25 -1.52 10.53
N GLU A 235 6.72 -0.42 11.05
CA GLU A 235 5.29 -0.23 11.32
C GLU A 235 4.42 -0.42 10.07
N SER A 236 4.86 0.11 8.91
CA SER A 236 4.15 -0.09 7.66
C SER A 236 4.11 -1.56 7.25
N ARG A 237 5.21 -2.30 7.43
CA ARG A 237 5.31 -3.72 7.11
C ARG A 237 4.51 -4.56 8.09
N LEU A 238 4.54 -4.22 9.38
CA LEU A 238 3.76 -4.85 10.45
C LEU A 238 2.26 -4.65 10.22
N THR A 239 1.84 -3.43 9.84
CA THR A 239 0.45 -3.14 9.49
C THR A 239 -0.01 -3.94 8.26
N ALA A 240 0.83 -4.03 7.23
CA ALA A 240 0.53 -4.84 6.06
C ALA A 240 0.41 -6.34 6.41
N LEU A 241 1.29 -6.84 7.27
CA LEU A 241 1.24 -8.20 7.80
C LEU A 241 -0.06 -8.44 8.58
N GLN A 242 -0.41 -7.55 9.51
CA GLN A 242 -1.63 -7.67 10.31
C GLN A 242 -2.88 -7.77 9.43
N ASN A 243 -3.02 -6.87 8.44
CA ASN A 243 -4.14 -6.89 7.51
C ASN A 243 -4.20 -8.19 6.70
N SER A 244 -3.04 -8.68 6.24
CA SER A 244 -2.94 -9.94 5.49
C SER A 244 -3.36 -11.15 6.35
N CYS A 245 -2.88 -11.20 7.59
CA CYS A 245 -3.19 -12.24 8.56
C CYS A 245 -4.66 -12.26 8.96
N GLN A 246 -5.23 -11.09 9.27
CA GLN A 246 -6.63 -10.97 9.64
C GLN A 246 -7.56 -11.40 8.49
N SER A 247 -7.27 -11.00 7.25
CA SER A 247 -8.06 -11.43 6.09
C SER A 247 -8.03 -12.94 5.92
N ALA A 248 -6.85 -13.56 5.97
CA ALA A 248 -6.71 -15.00 5.80
C ALA A 248 -7.43 -15.79 6.91
N LEU A 249 -7.32 -15.34 8.16
CA LEU A 249 -8.00 -15.97 9.29
C LEU A 249 -9.52 -15.79 9.21
N MET A 250 -10.00 -14.62 8.76
CA MET A 250 -11.43 -14.39 8.54
C MET A 250 -11.99 -15.31 7.45
N ASP A 251 -11.27 -15.50 6.35
CA ASP A 251 -11.69 -16.42 5.28
C ASP A 251 -11.76 -17.88 5.75
N ILE A 252 -10.83 -18.29 6.62
CA ILE A 252 -10.86 -19.62 7.27
C ILE A 252 -12.05 -19.71 8.24
N GLY A 253 -12.27 -18.66 9.04
CA GLY A 253 -13.37 -18.60 10.01
C GLY A 253 -14.75 -18.68 9.34
N ILE A 254 -14.94 -17.98 8.22
CA ILE A 254 -16.18 -18.04 7.41
C ILE A 254 -16.41 -19.47 6.91
N GLN A 255 -15.38 -20.12 6.36
CA GLN A 255 -15.48 -21.51 5.91
C GLN A 255 -15.87 -22.44 7.07
N TYR A 256 -15.28 -22.23 8.25
CA TYR A 256 -15.53 -23.07 9.43
C TYR A 256 -16.97 -22.97 9.92
N ILE A 257 -17.54 -21.76 10.00
CA ILE A 257 -18.93 -21.58 10.43
C ILE A 257 -19.96 -21.99 9.36
N SER A 258 -19.54 -22.07 8.10
CA SER A 258 -20.43 -22.38 6.96
C SER A 258 -20.58 -23.87 6.66
N THR A 259 -19.86 -24.73 7.38
CA THR A 259 -19.87 -26.18 7.15
C THR A 259 -20.27 -26.93 8.42
N ASP A 260 -21.00 -28.03 8.26
CA ASP A 260 -21.34 -28.96 9.34
C ASP A 260 -20.45 -30.22 9.33
N ASP A 261 -19.54 -30.35 8.36
CA ASP A 261 -18.62 -31.50 8.27
C ASP A 261 -17.52 -31.40 9.33
N ALA A 262 -17.54 -32.33 10.29
CA ALA A 262 -16.59 -32.39 11.40
C ALA A 262 -15.12 -32.51 10.94
N LYS A 263 -14.85 -33.26 9.88
CA LYS A 263 -13.48 -33.45 9.35
C LYS A 263 -13.00 -32.20 8.64
N LEU A 264 -13.90 -31.49 7.96
CA LEU A 264 -13.58 -30.20 7.35
C LEU A 264 -13.35 -29.11 8.40
N LYS A 265 -14.16 -29.08 9.47
CA LYS A 265 -13.95 -28.19 10.63
C LYS A 265 -12.59 -28.39 11.27
N GLU A 266 -12.19 -29.64 11.53
CA GLU A 266 -10.86 -29.96 12.07
C GLU A 266 -9.74 -29.49 11.12
N THR A 267 -9.90 -29.73 9.81
CA THR A 267 -8.94 -29.27 8.80
C THR A 267 -8.82 -27.74 8.79
N LEU A 268 -9.93 -27.01 8.88
CA LEU A 268 -9.96 -25.55 8.89
C LEU A 268 -9.36 -24.98 10.18
N LYS A 269 -9.60 -25.61 11.33
CA LYS A 269 -8.96 -25.27 12.60
C LYS A 269 -7.43 -25.42 12.51
N ASN A 270 -6.94 -26.53 11.95
CA ASN A 270 -5.51 -26.74 11.70
C ASN A 270 -4.93 -25.71 10.72
N LYS A 271 -5.66 -25.34 9.67
CA LYS A 271 -5.26 -24.25 8.76
C LYS A 271 -5.19 -22.90 9.49
N GLY A 272 -6.10 -22.62 10.42
CA GLY A 272 -6.08 -21.42 11.25
C GLY A 272 -4.81 -21.33 12.11
N TYR A 273 -4.42 -22.42 12.78
CA TYR A 273 -3.17 -22.50 13.52
C TYR A 273 -1.95 -22.29 12.62
N ALA A 274 -1.88 -23.00 11.49
CA ALA A 274 -0.79 -22.85 10.53
C ALA A 274 -0.68 -21.41 9.99
N GLN A 275 -1.82 -20.73 9.79
CA GLN A 275 -1.86 -19.33 9.38
C GLN A 275 -1.30 -18.40 10.46
N LEU A 276 -1.65 -18.61 11.74
CA LEU A 276 -1.05 -17.84 12.85
C LEU A 276 0.47 -18.07 12.96
N ASP A 277 0.94 -19.30 12.76
CA ASP A 277 2.36 -19.62 12.78
C ASP A 277 3.11 -18.92 11.63
N ALA A 278 2.53 -18.93 10.42
CA ALA A 278 3.07 -18.21 9.26
C ALA A 278 3.12 -16.69 9.49
N CYS A 279 2.10 -16.13 10.13
CA CYS A 279 2.07 -14.72 10.53
C CYS A 279 3.17 -14.39 11.53
N THR A 280 3.37 -15.26 12.52
CA THR A 280 4.43 -15.13 13.54
C THR A 280 5.82 -15.19 12.92
N ALA A 281 6.05 -16.07 11.95
CA ALA A 281 7.32 -16.15 11.24
C ALA A 281 7.64 -14.84 10.48
N LYS A 282 6.67 -14.30 9.73
CA LYS A 282 6.83 -13.03 8.99
C LYS A 282 7.05 -11.85 9.94
N PHE A 283 6.35 -11.83 11.07
CA PHE A 283 6.55 -10.83 12.11
C PHE A 283 7.99 -10.85 12.62
N ASN A 284 8.49 -12.04 12.99
CA ASN A 284 9.86 -12.21 13.47
C ASN A 284 10.91 -11.76 12.44
N THR A 285 10.68 -12.00 11.15
CA THR A 285 11.54 -11.48 10.08
C THR A 285 11.57 -9.96 10.06
N ILE A 286 10.40 -9.30 10.04
CA ILE A 286 10.31 -7.83 10.00
C ILE A 286 11.03 -7.24 11.21
N VAL A 287 10.79 -7.78 12.40
CA VAL A 287 11.38 -7.30 13.64
C VAL A 287 12.90 -7.52 13.67
N SER A 288 13.38 -8.68 13.23
CA SER A 288 14.82 -8.99 13.17
C SER A 288 15.57 -8.06 12.21
N GLU A 289 15.00 -7.82 11.03
CA GLU A 289 15.58 -6.88 10.06
C GLU A 289 15.60 -5.46 10.60
N THR A 290 14.52 -5.03 11.27
CA THR A 290 14.42 -3.72 11.92
C THR A 290 15.47 -3.59 13.03
N GLU A 291 15.59 -4.58 13.88
CA GLU A 291 16.59 -4.62 14.96
C GLU A 291 18.02 -4.54 14.40
N THR A 292 18.29 -5.25 13.31
CA THR A 292 19.58 -5.20 12.60
C THR A 292 19.86 -3.80 12.05
N GLN A 293 18.86 -3.16 11.45
CA GLN A 293 18.98 -1.78 10.97
C GLN A 293 19.19 -0.78 12.11
N LEU A 294 18.50 -0.93 13.24
CA LEU A 294 18.70 -0.08 14.41
C LEU A 294 20.11 -0.22 14.99
N LYS A 295 20.59 -1.46 15.19
CA LYS A 295 21.93 -1.75 15.74
C LYS A 295 23.05 -1.27 14.81
N SER A 296 22.97 -1.59 13.51
CA SER A 296 23.98 -1.16 12.52
C SER A 296 24.08 0.37 12.40
N ASN A 297 23.01 1.08 12.76
CA ASN A 297 22.97 2.53 12.80
C ASN A 297 23.09 3.10 14.23
N GLY A 298 23.48 2.31 15.23
CA GLY A 298 23.76 2.79 16.58
C GLY A 298 22.55 3.42 17.29
N TYR A 299 21.34 3.00 16.95
CA TYR A 299 20.11 3.44 17.62
C TYR A 299 19.65 2.43 18.68
N SER A 300 18.79 2.90 19.60
CA SER A 300 18.12 2.00 20.56
C SER A 300 17.25 0.98 19.83
N THR A 301 17.11 -0.20 20.44
CA THR A 301 16.22 -1.27 19.99
C THR A 301 15.01 -1.46 20.90
N ASP A 302 14.76 -0.57 21.86
CA ASP A 302 13.70 -0.75 22.87
C ASP A 302 12.31 -0.93 22.25
N ILE A 303 12.04 -0.24 21.14
CA ILE A 303 10.79 -0.35 20.37
C ILE A 303 10.51 -1.76 19.86
N ILE A 304 11.54 -2.59 19.67
CA ILE A 304 11.40 -3.99 19.26
C ILE A 304 10.66 -4.80 20.33
N ALA A 305 10.89 -4.50 21.61
CA ALA A 305 10.19 -5.17 22.70
C ALA A 305 8.70 -4.82 22.71
N GLU A 306 8.35 -3.57 22.39
CA GLU A 306 6.96 -3.11 22.29
C GLU A 306 6.23 -3.80 21.14
N TYR A 307 6.83 -3.86 19.95
CA TYR A 307 6.27 -4.61 18.81
C TYR A 307 6.02 -6.08 19.14
N ARG A 308 6.98 -6.74 19.81
CA ARG A 308 6.87 -8.15 20.21
C ARG A 308 5.74 -8.36 21.20
N LYS A 309 5.61 -7.47 22.17
CA LYS A 309 4.54 -7.53 23.18
C LYS A 309 3.17 -7.44 22.52
N GLU A 310 2.90 -6.39 21.75
CA GLU A 310 1.59 -6.20 21.11
C GLU A 310 1.22 -7.33 20.16
N PHE A 311 2.19 -7.84 19.40
CA PHE A 311 1.98 -8.95 18.49
C PHE A 311 1.66 -10.26 19.23
N ASN A 312 2.40 -10.58 20.29
CA ASN A 312 2.19 -11.79 21.07
C ASN A 312 0.82 -11.78 21.75
N GLU A 313 0.40 -10.64 22.33
CA GLU A 313 -0.94 -10.49 22.91
C GLU A 313 -2.06 -10.78 21.89
N GLN A 314 -1.90 -10.30 20.64
CA GLN A 314 -2.87 -10.56 19.57
C GLN A 314 -2.87 -12.02 19.10
N VAL A 315 -1.69 -12.64 18.97
CA VAL A 315 -1.57 -14.05 18.56
C VAL A 315 -2.15 -14.97 19.62
N GLU A 316 -1.88 -14.72 20.90
CA GLU A 316 -2.45 -15.49 22.01
C GLU A 316 -3.98 -15.39 22.04
N ALA A 317 -4.52 -14.16 21.92
CA ALA A 317 -5.96 -13.97 21.82
C ALA A 317 -6.57 -14.74 20.64
N GLY A 318 -5.90 -14.73 19.47
CA GLY A 318 -6.32 -15.52 18.31
C GLY A 318 -6.28 -17.03 18.56
N ARG A 319 -5.25 -17.55 19.26
CA ARG A 319 -5.17 -18.97 19.62
C ARG A 319 -6.26 -19.37 20.61
N GLU A 320 -6.58 -18.54 21.59
CA GLU A 320 -7.67 -18.82 22.55
C GLU A 320 -9.04 -18.88 21.86
N ILE A 321 -9.32 -17.96 20.93
CA ILE A 321 -10.54 -18.02 20.11
C ILE A 321 -10.61 -19.36 19.37
N MET A 322 -9.52 -19.80 18.75
CA MET A 322 -9.49 -21.07 18.02
C MET A 322 -9.56 -22.31 18.91
N LYS A 323 -9.08 -22.25 20.16
CA LYS A 323 -9.25 -23.35 21.13
C LYS A 323 -10.72 -23.60 21.44
N GLY A 324 -11.52 -22.53 21.61
CA GLY A 324 -12.95 -22.60 21.90
C GLY A 324 -13.84 -23.04 20.74
N MET A 325 -13.29 -23.19 19.54
CA MET A 325 -14.01 -23.70 18.37
C MET A 325 -14.11 -25.23 18.43
N ALA A 326 -15.34 -25.75 18.57
CA ALA A 326 -15.70 -27.18 18.61
C ALA A 326 -16.01 -27.70 17.19
#